data_AF-A0A822BKB9-F1
#
_entry.id   AF-A0A822BKB9-F1
#
_cell.length_a   1.000
_cell.length_b   1.000
_cell.length_c   1.000
_cell.angle_alpha   90.00
_cell.angle_beta   90.00
_cell.angle_gamma   90.00
#
_symmetry.space_group_name_H-M   'P 1'
#
loop_
_entity.id
_entity.type
_entity.pdbx_description
1 polymer ?
#
loop_
_entity_poly.entity_id
_entity_poly.type
_entity_poly.pdbx_seq_one_letter_code
_entity_poly.pdbx_strand_id
1 'polypeptide(L)'
;RITGGIILFFIIFISTTAIPKVRRRFHNTFEYIHRYVGWTCLVILIIHVVFLQLDKFDSFNTKALFNIPVLILLAIVIIIFLPWICVRKVLVQYDQPSNDLTIITFPRALYPYGSTTRISLDGHEWHAFAIALTDSYADQHSILVAAVGDWTKDLAADYRSNKLPQHVWIRRIKGLGFMYSIHAYRKVLIVCTGSGIAPALPYIKDPLPTTHTHLLWIAKKHEQNYGEYVWKLVQKTHPHYTLHDTTVNGRPSPQLVENVFWRTSSEAVFVVSNEKFTIEVVNALWRKDIPCFGALFDS
;
A
#
# COMPACT_ATOMS: atom_id res chain seq x y z
N ARG A 1 -23.45 7.55 -31.72
CA ARG A 1 -23.72 6.08 -31.78
C ARG A 1 -22.42 5.25 -31.89
N ILE A 2 -21.50 5.57 -32.81
CA ILE A 2 -20.21 4.88 -32.97
C ILE A 2 -19.33 4.93 -31.70
N THR A 3 -19.21 6.11 -31.09
CA THR A 3 -18.43 6.30 -29.85
C THR A 3 -18.90 5.43 -28.68
N GLY A 4 -20.21 5.17 -28.57
CA GLY A 4 -20.75 4.26 -27.55
C GLY A 4 -20.34 2.80 -27.77
N GLY A 5 -20.32 2.33 -29.03
CA GLY A 5 -19.84 0.99 -29.38
C GLY A 5 -18.36 0.78 -29.07
N ILE A 6 -17.53 1.80 -29.33
CA ILE A 6 -16.09 1.76 -29.02
C ILE A 6 -15.85 1.70 -27.50
N ILE A 7 -16.59 2.50 -26.72
CA ILE A 7 -16.51 2.46 -25.25
C ILE A 7 -16.88 1.07 -24.73
N LEU A 8 -17.99 0.49 -25.22
CA LEU A 8 -18.42 -0.84 -24.81
C LEU A 8 -17.36 -1.91 -25.12
N PHE A 9 -16.76 -1.86 -26.32
CA PHE A 9 -15.68 -2.76 -26.68
C PHE A 9 -14.47 -2.64 -25.74
N PHE A 10 -14.04 -1.42 -25.41
CA PHE A 10 -12.92 -1.21 -24.48
C PHE A 10 -13.23 -1.67 -23.06
N ILE A 11 -14.46 -1.45 -22.56
CA ILE A 11 -14.88 -1.94 -21.25
C ILE A 11 -14.85 -3.48 -21.22
N ILE A 12 -15.39 -4.14 -22.25
CA ILE A 12 -15.36 -5.61 -22.35
C ILE A 12 -13.91 -6.09 -22.38
N PHE A 13 -13.07 -5.47 -23.22
CA PHE A 13 -11.66 -5.84 -23.34
C PHE A 13 -10.91 -5.73 -22.01
N ILE A 14 -10.99 -4.60 -21.32
CA ILE A 14 -10.37 -4.42 -20.00
C ILE A 14 -10.93 -5.41 -18.98
N SER A 15 -12.25 -5.70 -19.03
CA SER A 15 -12.89 -6.65 -18.11
C SER A 15 -12.37 -8.08 -18.32
N THR A 16 -12.09 -8.48 -19.57
CA THR A 16 -11.54 -9.82 -19.85
C THR A 16 -10.12 -9.99 -19.30
N THR A 17 -9.29 -8.94 -19.36
CA THR A 17 -7.92 -9.00 -18.80
C THR A 17 -7.92 -8.96 -17.27
N ALA A 18 -8.95 -8.37 -16.67
CA ALA A 18 -9.15 -8.32 -15.21
C ALA A 18 -9.58 -9.65 -14.58
N ILE A 19 -9.95 -10.66 -15.37
CA ILE A 19 -10.36 -11.99 -14.86
C ILE A 19 -9.24 -12.56 -13.97
N PRO A 20 -9.50 -13.02 -12.73
CA PRO A 20 -8.45 -13.36 -11.76
C PRO A 20 -7.42 -14.39 -12.23
N LYS A 21 -7.81 -15.33 -13.11
CA LYS A 21 -6.87 -16.31 -13.70
C LYS A 21 -5.94 -15.65 -14.73
N VAL A 22 -6.46 -14.75 -15.55
CA VAL A 22 -5.69 -14.02 -16.57
C VAL A 22 -4.77 -13.01 -15.89
N ARG A 23 -5.34 -12.18 -14.99
CA ARG A 23 -4.62 -11.17 -14.23
C ARG A 23 -3.43 -11.72 -13.46
N ARG A 24 -3.59 -12.86 -12.77
CA ARG A 24 -2.48 -13.48 -12.01
C ARG A 24 -1.38 -14.06 -12.92
N ARG A 25 -1.74 -14.52 -14.12
CA ARG A 25 -0.78 -15.11 -15.06
C ARG A 25 -0.04 -14.06 -15.88
N PHE A 26 -0.73 -13.00 -16.26
CA PHE A 26 -0.23 -11.93 -17.14
C PHE A 26 -0.39 -10.57 -16.46
N HIS A 27 0.13 -10.45 -15.24
CA HIS A 27 -0.06 -9.28 -14.38
C HIS A 27 0.38 -7.98 -15.06
N ASN A 28 1.61 -7.91 -15.55
CA ASN A 28 2.14 -6.71 -16.23
C ASN A 28 1.30 -6.34 -17.46
N THR A 29 0.88 -7.32 -18.26
CA THR A 29 0.03 -7.09 -19.44
C THR A 29 -1.34 -6.53 -19.05
N PHE A 30 -1.96 -7.09 -18.00
CA PHE A 30 -3.18 -6.57 -17.44
C PHE A 30 -3.01 -5.12 -16.99
N GLU A 31 -1.94 -4.80 -16.25
CA GLU A 31 -1.68 -3.45 -15.77
C GLU A 31 -1.55 -2.43 -16.90
N TYR A 32 -0.79 -2.77 -17.95
CA TYR A 32 -0.63 -1.91 -19.11
C TYR A 32 -1.94 -1.71 -19.87
N ILE A 33 -2.69 -2.79 -20.14
CA ILE A 33 -3.98 -2.70 -20.83
C ILE A 33 -4.97 -1.85 -20.02
N HIS A 34 -5.11 -2.16 -18.73
CA HIS A 34 -6.03 -1.45 -17.86
C HIS A 34 -5.67 0.04 -17.75
N ARG A 35 -4.37 0.38 -17.66
CA ARG A 35 -3.90 1.76 -17.62
C ARG A 35 -4.19 2.48 -18.92
N TYR A 36 -3.64 2.02 -20.04
CA TYR A 36 -3.68 2.78 -21.30
C TYR A 36 -5.05 2.75 -21.95
N VAL A 37 -5.70 1.58 -22.05
CA VAL A 37 -7.05 1.48 -22.62
C VAL A 37 -8.06 2.20 -21.72
N GLY A 38 -7.86 2.18 -20.40
CA GLY A 38 -8.67 2.94 -19.45
C GLY A 38 -8.62 4.45 -19.71
N TRP A 39 -7.42 5.03 -19.89
CA TRP A 39 -7.25 6.44 -20.26
C TRP A 39 -7.89 6.77 -21.60
N THR A 40 -7.72 5.93 -22.62
CA THR A 40 -8.37 6.12 -23.92
C THR A 40 -9.90 6.08 -23.79
N CYS A 41 -10.44 5.13 -23.02
CA CYS A 41 -11.87 5.02 -22.77
C CYS A 41 -12.43 6.28 -22.08
N LEU A 42 -11.69 6.86 -21.13
CA LEU A 42 -12.08 8.11 -20.48
C LEU A 42 -12.17 9.28 -21.46
N VAL A 43 -11.16 9.44 -22.34
CA VAL A 43 -11.16 10.49 -23.38
C VAL A 43 -12.35 10.32 -24.32
N ILE A 44 -12.62 9.09 -24.79
CA ILE A 44 -13.75 8.82 -25.68
C ILE A 44 -15.09 9.07 -24.97
N LEU A 45 -15.20 8.73 -23.68
CA LEU A 45 -16.38 9.03 -22.88
C LEU A 45 -16.63 10.54 -22.78
N ILE A 46 -15.58 11.33 -22.55
CA ILE A 46 -15.68 12.80 -22.50
C ILE A 46 -16.22 13.33 -23.82
N ILE A 47 -15.63 12.90 -24.94
CA ILE A 47 -16.08 13.26 -26.29
C ILE A 47 -17.54 12.82 -26.48
N HIS A 48 -17.87 11.57 -26.16
CA HIS A 48 -19.22 11.03 -26.34
C HIS A 48 -20.30 11.87 -25.64
N VAL A 49 -20.09 12.22 -24.37
CA VAL A 49 -21.06 12.99 -23.58
C VAL A 49 -21.20 14.41 -24.09
N VAL A 50 -20.09 15.08 -24.46
CA VAL A 50 -20.11 16.45 -24.99
C VAL A 50 -20.86 16.50 -26.31
N PHE A 51 -20.53 15.61 -27.26
CA PHE A 51 -21.22 15.55 -28.56
C PHE A 51 -22.72 15.23 -28.40
N LEU A 52 -23.07 14.31 -27.49
CA LEU A 52 -24.48 14.00 -27.21
C LEU A 52 -25.27 15.21 -26.69
N GLN A 53 -24.62 16.15 -25.99
CA GLN A 53 -25.29 17.40 -25.58
C GLN A 53 -25.30 18.45 -26.68
N LEU A 54 -24.27 18.53 -27.53
CA LEU A 54 -24.22 19.45 -28.65
C LEU A 54 -25.25 19.11 -29.73
N ASP A 55 -25.45 17.82 -30.02
CA ASP A 55 -26.43 17.33 -31.00
C ASP A 55 -27.89 17.70 -30.67
N LYS A 56 -28.17 18.22 -29.47
CA LYS A 56 -29.49 18.72 -29.06
C LYS A 56 -29.78 20.14 -29.54
N PHE A 57 -28.80 20.83 -30.12
CA PHE A 57 -28.92 22.20 -30.60
C PHE A 57 -28.59 22.27 -32.10
N ASP A 58 -29.39 22.99 -32.87
CA ASP A 58 -29.18 23.15 -34.32
C ASP A 58 -27.92 23.96 -34.68
N SER A 59 -27.39 24.72 -33.72
CA SER A 59 -26.14 25.49 -33.83
C SER A 59 -25.32 25.38 -32.54
N PHE A 60 -24.03 25.68 -32.62
CA PHE A 60 -23.13 25.61 -31.46
C PHE A 60 -23.64 26.53 -30.34
N ASN A 61 -24.13 25.92 -29.25
CA ASN A 61 -24.70 26.63 -28.12
C ASN A 61 -23.90 26.32 -26.85
N THR A 62 -23.29 27.35 -26.25
CA THR A 62 -22.50 27.21 -25.03
C THR A 62 -23.32 26.71 -23.84
N LYS A 63 -24.66 26.87 -23.84
CA LYS A 63 -25.55 26.28 -22.83
C LYS A 63 -25.45 24.76 -22.77
N ALA A 64 -25.08 24.09 -23.87
CA ALA A 64 -24.87 22.65 -23.91
C ALA A 64 -23.77 22.19 -22.95
N LEU A 65 -22.77 23.04 -22.69
CA LEU A 65 -21.62 22.76 -21.81
C LEU A 65 -21.96 22.91 -20.33
N PHE A 66 -23.04 23.63 -20.00
CA PHE A 66 -23.52 23.82 -18.62
C PHE A 66 -24.65 22.85 -18.25
N ASN A 67 -24.94 21.86 -19.10
CA ASN A 67 -25.87 20.79 -18.77
C ASN A 67 -25.32 19.89 -17.64
N ILE A 68 -26.22 19.42 -16.77
CA ILE A 68 -25.89 18.57 -15.61
C ILE A 68 -24.97 17.39 -15.98
N PRO A 69 -25.19 16.62 -17.06
CA PRO A 69 -24.30 15.51 -17.42
C PRO A 69 -22.86 15.94 -17.74
N VAL A 70 -22.67 17.10 -18.37
CA VAL A 70 -21.33 17.64 -18.69
C VAL A 70 -20.65 18.14 -17.42
N LEU A 71 -21.38 18.78 -16.52
CA LEU A 71 -20.85 19.22 -15.23
C LEU A 71 -20.45 18.05 -14.33
N ILE A 72 -21.24 16.98 -14.28
CA ILE A 72 -20.90 15.74 -13.56
C ILE A 72 -19.63 15.12 -14.16
N LEU A 73 -19.56 15.02 -15.48
CA LEU A 73 -18.37 14.52 -16.16
C LEU A 73 -17.13 15.36 -15.83
N LEU A 74 -17.24 16.69 -15.85
CA LEU A 74 -16.15 17.60 -15.48
C LEU A 74 -15.71 17.35 -14.03
N ALA A 75 -16.65 17.19 -13.09
CA ALA A 75 -16.34 16.87 -11.71
C ALA A 75 -15.59 15.53 -11.58
N ILE A 76 -16.03 14.49 -12.30
CA ILE A 76 -15.34 13.19 -12.34
C ILE A 76 -13.92 13.34 -12.87
N VAL A 77 -13.73 14.08 -13.95
CA VAL A 77 -12.40 14.35 -14.53
C VAL A 77 -11.50 15.05 -13.50
N ILE A 78 -12.00 16.08 -12.82
CA ILE A 78 -11.24 16.78 -11.76
C ILE A 78 -10.83 15.80 -10.65
N ILE A 79 -11.74 14.93 -10.20
CA ILE A 79 -11.45 13.92 -9.16
C ILE A 79 -10.38 12.92 -9.63
N ILE A 80 -10.42 12.48 -10.89
CA ILE A 80 -9.42 11.55 -11.47
C ILE A 80 -8.04 12.21 -11.54
N PHE A 81 -7.96 13.50 -11.88
CA PHE A 81 -6.69 14.22 -12.01
C PHE A 81 -6.14 14.74 -10.67
N LEU A 82 -6.99 14.91 -9.64
CA LEU A 82 -6.58 15.44 -8.34
C LEU A 82 -5.38 14.72 -7.71
N PRO A 83 -5.28 13.37 -7.70
CA PRO A 83 -4.12 12.68 -7.16
C PRO A 83 -2.81 12.99 -7.90
N TRP A 84 -2.88 13.28 -9.20
CA TRP A 84 -1.72 13.59 -10.05
C TRP A 84 -1.23 15.01 -9.82
N ILE A 85 -2.14 15.96 -9.62
CA ILE A 85 -1.80 17.34 -9.23
C ILE A 85 -1.15 17.38 -7.83
N CYS A 86 -1.47 16.38 -7.00
CA CYS A 86 -0.87 16.22 -5.67
C CYS A 86 0.47 15.49 -5.65
N VAL A 87 1.04 15.13 -6.81
CA VAL A 87 2.40 14.58 -6.90
C VAL A 87 3.43 15.68 -6.71
N ARG A 88 4.46 15.40 -5.92
CA ARG A 88 5.64 16.27 -5.80
C ARG A 88 6.92 15.48 -5.90
N LYS A 89 7.96 16.14 -6.38
CA LYS A 89 9.34 15.65 -6.28
C LYS A 89 9.96 16.23 -5.01
N VAL A 90 10.52 15.39 -4.16
CA VAL A 90 11.08 15.80 -2.86
C VAL A 90 12.49 15.24 -2.69
N LEU A 91 13.36 15.99 -2.02
CA LEU A 91 14.67 15.53 -1.59
C LEU A 91 14.50 14.45 -0.52
N VAL A 92 15.22 13.35 -0.65
CA VAL A 92 15.17 12.22 0.30
C VAL A 92 16.55 11.84 0.78
N GLN A 93 16.59 11.15 1.91
CA GLN A 93 17.79 10.51 2.44
C GLN A 93 17.61 9.00 2.39
N TYR A 94 18.67 8.30 2.02
CA TYR A 94 18.70 6.85 1.99
C TYR A 94 19.64 6.34 3.05
N ASP A 95 19.27 5.24 3.68
CA ASP A 95 20.12 4.45 4.56
C ASP A 95 19.91 2.96 4.26
N GLN A 96 20.96 2.15 4.39
CA GLN A 96 20.90 0.71 4.10
C GLN A 96 21.49 -0.09 5.26
N PRO A 97 20.70 -0.34 6.33
CA PRO A 97 21.17 -1.06 7.51
C PRO A 97 21.53 -2.53 7.24
N SER A 98 20.98 -3.13 6.18
CA SER A 98 21.33 -4.49 5.77
C SER A 98 21.20 -4.64 4.25
N ASN A 99 21.74 -5.73 3.71
CA ASN A 99 21.67 -5.98 2.27
C ASN A 99 20.25 -6.12 1.72
N ASP A 100 19.30 -6.43 2.60
CA ASP A 100 17.92 -6.75 2.24
C ASP A 100 16.94 -5.66 2.67
N LEU A 101 17.43 -4.53 3.22
CA LEU A 101 16.60 -3.45 3.74
C LEU A 101 17.19 -2.08 3.42
N THR A 102 16.43 -1.27 2.67
CA THR A 102 16.72 0.13 2.41
C THR A 102 15.67 1.00 3.12
N ILE A 103 16.11 1.99 3.87
CA ILE A 103 15.27 3.01 4.52
C ILE A 103 15.31 4.27 3.66
N ILE A 104 14.13 4.80 3.33
CA ILE A 104 14.01 6.09 2.63
C ILE A 104 13.31 7.07 3.56
N THR A 105 14.00 8.15 3.90
CA THR A 105 13.51 9.23 4.76
C THR A 105 13.11 10.43 3.93
N PHE A 106 11.90 10.91 4.17
CA PHE A 106 11.24 12.00 3.47
C PHE A 106 10.97 13.15 4.45
N PRO A 107 10.89 14.40 3.95
CA PRO A 107 10.43 15.53 4.75
C PRO A 107 8.94 15.42 5.06
N ARG A 108 8.53 16.07 6.15
CA ARG A 108 7.20 16.16 6.77
C ARG A 108 6.71 14.92 7.49
N ALA A 109 6.60 14.98 8.81
CA ALA A 109 6.23 13.86 9.69
C ALA A 109 4.72 13.63 9.85
N LEU A 110 3.90 14.66 9.60
CA LEU A 110 2.51 14.71 10.05
C LEU A 110 1.58 13.80 9.24
N TYR A 111 1.56 12.51 9.58
CA TYR A 111 0.61 11.52 9.06
C TYR A 111 0.09 10.62 10.18
N PRO A 112 -1.22 10.28 10.17
CA PRO A 112 -1.77 9.29 11.10
C PRO A 112 -1.05 7.93 10.99
N TYR A 113 -0.89 7.23 12.10
CA TYR A 113 -0.34 5.86 12.09
C TYR A 113 -1.18 4.94 11.22
N GLY A 114 -0.55 3.99 10.54
CA GLY A 114 -1.22 3.16 9.54
C GLY A 114 -1.43 3.85 8.18
N SER A 115 -0.92 5.06 7.98
CA SER A 115 -0.90 5.71 6.66
C SER A 115 0.05 5.01 5.69
N THR A 116 -0.30 5.08 4.41
CA THR A 116 0.53 4.58 3.30
C THR A 116 0.93 5.72 2.38
N THR A 117 2.10 5.57 1.77
CA THR A 117 2.61 6.48 0.75
C THR A 117 2.83 5.74 -0.56
N ARG A 118 2.69 6.45 -1.68
CA ARG A 118 3.11 5.98 -2.99
C ARG A 118 4.28 6.79 -3.48
N ILE A 119 5.34 6.11 -3.91
CA ILE A 119 6.58 6.71 -4.39
C ILE A 119 6.95 6.19 -5.76
N SER A 120 7.77 6.95 -6.47
CA SER A 120 8.33 6.59 -7.76
C SER A 120 9.72 7.22 -7.92
N LEU A 121 10.72 6.44 -8.34
CA LEU A 121 12.07 6.95 -8.60
C LEU A 121 12.15 7.68 -9.94
N ASP A 122 11.40 7.21 -10.94
CA ASP A 122 11.45 7.66 -12.33
C ASP A 122 10.23 8.51 -12.75
N GLY A 123 9.12 8.42 -12.01
CA GLY A 123 7.83 9.06 -12.29
C GLY A 123 6.83 8.16 -13.02
N HIS A 124 7.21 6.95 -13.42
CA HIS A 124 6.41 6.04 -14.24
C HIS A 124 5.93 4.80 -13.48
N GLU A 125 6.82 4.19 -12.71
CA GLU A 125 6.51 3.04 -11.86
C GLU A 125 6.25 3.50 -10.43
N TRP A 126 5.09 3.16 -9.88
CA TRP A 126 4.61 3.68 -8.60
C TRP A 126 4.39 2.54 -7.62
N HIS A 127 5.06 2.58 -6.47
CA HIS A 127 4.96 1.55 -5.45
C HIS A 127 4.39 2.10 -4.15
N ALA A 128 3.53 1.32 -3.50
CA ALA A 128 2.94 1.65 -2.21
C ALA A 128 3.76 1.08 -1.06
N PHE A 129 4.02 1.90 -0.04
CA PHE A 129 4.69 1.49 1.19
C PHE A 129 3.97 2.06 2.41
N ALA A 130 4.00 1.34 3.51
CA ALA A 130 3.56 1.87 4.79
C ALA A 130 4.57 2.89 5.31
N ILE A 131 4.07 3.97 5.91
CA ILE A 131 4.91 4.88 6.68
C ILE A 131 5.28 4.16 7.97
N ALA A 132 6.57 3.90 8.15
CA ALA A 132 7.07 2.99 9.17
C ALA A 132 7.61 3.72 10.40
N LEU A 133 8.26 4.86 10.17
CA LEU A 133 8.84 5.69 11.22
C LEU A 133 8.45 7.14 11.00
N THR A 134 8.14 7.83 12.08
CA THR A 134 7.85 9.26 12.08
C THR A 134 8.73 9.93 13.13
N ASP A 135 9.38 11.02 12.76
CA ASP A 135 10.13 11.89 13.67
C ASP A 135 9.49 13.28 13.66
N SER A 136 8.69 13.55 14.68
CA SER A 136 7.99 14.83 14.83
C SER A 136 8.92 16.00 15.12
N TYR A 137 10.10 15.76 15.69
CA TYR A 137 11.06 16.84 15.99
C TYR A 137 11.84 17.25 14.74
N ALA A 138 12.27 16.27 13.94
CA ALA A 138 12.96 16.51 12.68
C ALA A 138 11.99 16.87 11.53
N ASP A 139 10.68 16.76 11.75
CA ASP A 139 9.62 16.83 10.74
C ASP A 139 9.92 15.89 9.56
N GLN A 140 10.16 14.61 9.85
CA GLN A 140 10.48 13.58 8.86
C GLN A 140 9.65 12.32 9.04
N HIS A 141 9.49 11.56 7.95
CA HIS A 141 8.93 10.22 7.97
C HIS A 141 9.75 9.29 7.09
N SER A 142 9.79 8.01 7.44
CA SER A 142 10.55 7.01 6.70
C SER A 142 9.70 5.81 6.33
N ILE A 143 10.02 5.24 5.18
CA ILE A 143 9.53 3.94 4.76
C ILE A 143 10.66 2.92 4.83
N LEU A 144 10.30 1.67 5.08
CA LEU A 144 11.21 0.53 5.04
C LEU A 144 10.91 -0.27 3.77
N VAL A 145 11.90 -0.38 2.89
CA VAL A 145 11.81 -1.11 1.63
C VAL A 145 12.70 -2.33 1.69
N ALA A 146 12.09 -3.51 1.73
CA ALA A 146 12.85 -4.76 1.72
C ALA A 146 13.03 -5.31 0.31
N ALA A 147 14.21 -5.87 0.03
CA ALA A 147 14.62 -6.38 -1.28
C ALA A 147 13.96 -7.73 -1.65
N VAL A 148 12.64 -7.73 -1.81
CA VAL A 148 11.85 -8.94 -2.06
C VAL A 148 11.49 -9.10 -3.54
N GLY A 149 10.99 -8.03 -4.17
CA GLY A 149 10.66 -7.97 -5.59
C GLY A 149 11.75 -7.33 -6.44
N ASP A 150 11.64 -7.41 -7.76
CA ASP A 150 12.65 -6.95 -8.71
C ASP A 150 12.98 -5.46 -8.50
N TRP A 151 11.97 -4.59 -8.53
CA TRP A 151 12.14 -3.15 -8.26
C TRP A 151 12.84 -2.85 -6.92
N THR A 152 12.46 -3.57 -5.84
CA THR A 152 13.06 -3.34 -4.52
C THR A 152 14.50 -3.86 -4.41
N LYS A 153 14.85 -4.90 -5.18
CA LYS A 153 16.22 -5.41 -5.28
C LYS A 153 17.10 -4.45 -6.07
N ASP A 154 16.55 -3.89 -7.15
CA ASP A 154 17.24 -2.87 -7.96
C ASP A 154 17.49 -1.62 -7.12
N LEU A 155 16.50 -1.13 -6.37
CA LEU A 155 16.69 -0.06 -5.39
C LEU A 155 17.84 -0.35 -4.42
N ALA A 156 17.89 -1.56 -3.87
CA ALA A 156 18.95 -1.96 -2.93
C ALA A 156 20.33 -2.08 -3.59
N ALA A 157 20.40 -2.49 -4.86
CA ALA A 157 21.63 -2.56 -5.64
C ALA A 157 22.14 -1.18 -6.09
N ASP A 158 21.22 -0.30 -6.48
CA ASP A 158 21.51 1.07 -6.89
C ASP A 158 22.01 1.93 -5.74
N TYR A 159 21.56 1.67 -4.51
CA TYR A 159 22.13 2.28 -3.31
C TYR A 159 23.64 2.02 -3.23
N ARG A 160 24.05 0.74 -3.32
CA ARG A 160 25.46 0.32 -3.24
C ARG A 160 26.31 0.86 -4.39
N SER A 161 25.67 1.03 -5.55
CA SER A 161 26.32 1.54 -6.75
C SER A 161 26.33 3.08 -6.82
N ASN A 162 25.80 3.77 -5.80
CA ASN A 162 25.64 5.23 -5.76
C ASN A 162 24.87 5.79 -6.98
N LYS A 163 23.85 5.07 -7.44
CA LYS A 163 23.01 5.42 -8.61
C LYS A 163 21.63 5.97 -8.24
N LEU A 164 21.31 6.03 -6.94
CA LEU A 164 19.99 6.45 -6.51
C LEU A 164 19.74 7.95 -6.77
N PRO A 165 18.52 8.31 -7.22
CA PRO A 165 18.16 9.70 -7.39
C PRO A 165 18.03 10.37 -6.02
N GLN A 166 18.64 11.54 -5.85
CA GLN A 166 18.46 12.36 -4.64
C GLN A 166 17.00 12.81 -4.44
N HIS A 167 16.23 12.83 -5.53
CA HIS A 167 14.88 13.34 -5.55
C HIS A 167 13.89 12.27 -6.00
N VAL A 168 12.90 11.99 -5.15
CA VAL A 168 11.88 10.96 -5.39
C VAL A 168 10.50 11.60 -5.57
N TRP A 169 9.71 11.04 -6.48
CA TRP A 169 8.31 11.45 -6.64
C TRP A 169 7.46 10.80 -5.56
N ILE A 170 6.60 11.60 -4.94
CA ILE A 170 5.74 11.16 -3.85
C ILE A 170 4.34 11.74 -4.01
N ARG A 171 3.30 10.93 -3.79
CA ARG A 171 1.92 11.43 -3.69
C ARG A 171 1.71 12.10 -2.34
N ARG A 172 1.26 13.36 -2.32
CA ARG A 172 1.02 14.11 -1.06
C ARG A 172 -0.18 13.61 -0.28
N ILE A 173 -1.24 13.19 -0.98
CA ILE A 173 -2.40 12.61 -0.33
C ILE A 173 -2.02 11.19 0.11
N LYS A 174 -1.90 11.01 1.43
CA LYS A 174 -1.65 9.70 2.04
C LYS A 174 -2.98 9.08 2.41
N GLY A 175 -3.23 7.87 1.91
CA GLY A 175 -4.39 7.09 2.30
C GLY A 175 -4.15 6.39 3.63
N LEU A 176 -5.20 6.28 4.43
CA LEU A 176 -5.21 5.39 5.59
C LEU A 176 -5.20 3.95 5.08
N GLY A 177 -4.16 3.19 5.44
CA GLY A 177 -4.08 1.77 5.15
C GLY A 177 -4.94 0.94 6.10
N PHE A 178 -5.07 -0.36 5.82
CA PHE A 178 -5.91 -1.24 6.63
C PHE A 178 -5.49 -1.30 8.11
N MET A 179 -4.19 -1.12 8.38
CA MET A 179 -3.63 -1.05 9.73
C MET A 179 -4.19 0.12 10.54
N TYR A 180 -4.74 1.16 9.92
CA TYR A 180 -5.44 2.23 10.64
C TYR A 180 -6.64 1.70 11.44
N SER A 181 -7.26 0.59 11.00
CA SER A 181 -8.42 -0.01 11.67
C SER A 181 -8.10 -0.59 13.05
N ILE A 182 -6.82 -0.64 13.45
CA ILE A 182 -6.39 -1.02 14.81
C ILE A 182 -7.06 -0.15 15.87
N HIS A 183 -7.32 1.14 15.57
CA HIS A 183 -7.97 2.07 16.49
C HIS A 183 -9.41 1.68 16.87
N ALA A 184 -10.03 0.72 16.16
CA ALA A 184 -11.36 0.20 16.49
C ALA A 184 -11.35 -0.81 17.64
N TYR A 185 -10.18 -1.24 18.12
CA TYR A 185 -10.02 -2.30 19.12
C TYR A 185 -9.19 -1.82 20.32
N ARG A 186 -9.41 -2.43 21.49
CA ARG A 186 -8.66 -2.14 22.72
C ARG A 186 -7.46 -3.04 22.88
N LYS A 187 -7.51 -4.28 22.38
CA LYS A 187 -6.38 -5.23 22.41
C LYS A 187 -6.19 -5.88 21.05
N VAL A 188 -5.02 -5.70 20.46
CA VAL A 188 -4.74 -6.18 19.10
C VAL A 188 -3.47 -7.03 19.05
N LEU A 189 -3.54 -8.17 18.37
CA LEU A 189 -2.37 -8.93 17.96
C LEU A 189 -1.95 -8.50 16.55
N ILE A 190 -0.75 -7.94 16.43
CA ILE A 190 -0.14 -7.60 15.14
C ILE A 190 0.82 -8.73 14.76
N VAL A 191 0.55 -9.40 13.64
CA VAL A 191 1.37 -10.49 13.10
C VAL A 191 2.12 -9.98 11.90
N CYS A 192 3.45 -10.01 11.96
CA CYS A 192 4.31 -9.54 10.89
C CYS A 192 5.27 -10.65 10.48
N THR A 193 5.41 -10.90 9.17
CA THR A 193 6.50 -11.75 8.66
C THR A 193 7.58 -10.94 7.99
N GLY A 194 8.82 -11.11 8.43
CA GLY A 194 9.98 -10.45 7.87
C GLY A 194 9.84 -8.92 7.85
N SER A 195 10.00 -8.32 6.67
CA SER A 195 9.86 -6.87 6.45
C SER A 195 8.43 -6.34 6.55
N GLY A 196 7.44 -7.24 6.60
CA GLY A 196 6.07 -6.91 6.97
C GLY A 196 5.93 -6.31 8.38
N ILE A 197 7.03 -6.13 9.12
CA ILE A 197 7.05 -5.32 10.35
C ILE A 197 6.87 -3.83 10.09
N ALA A 198 7.18 -3.31 8.91
CA ALA A 198 7.15 -1.87 8.62
C ALA A 198 5.80 -1.19 8.99
N PRO A 199 4.61 -1.74 8.65
CA PRO A 199 3.33 -1.15 9.05
C PRO A 199 3.03 -1.25 10.56
N ALA A 200 3.74 -2.11 11.29
CA ALA A 200 3.60 -2.26 12.74
C ALA A 200 4.49 -1.28 13.52
N LEU A 201 5.62 -0.87 12.95
CA LEU A 201 6.60 0.00 13.62
C LEU A 201 6.01 1.30 14.20
N PRO A 202 5.06 2.01 13.56
CA PRO A 202 4.47 3.21 14.16
C PRO A 202 3.79 2.90 15.50
N TYR A 203 3.05 1.80 15.58
CA TYR A 203 2.35 1.36 16.79
C TYR A 203 3.30 0.81 17.85
N ILE A 204 4.49 0.37 17.44
CA ILE A 204 5.52 -0.15 18.34
C ILE A 204 6.33 0.99 18.95
N LYS A 205 6.71 1.97 18.12
CA LYS A 205 7.49 3.13 18.53
C LYS A 205 6.70 4.02 19.48
N ASP A 206 5.44 4.30 19.12
CA ASP A 206 4.58 5.22 19.85
C ASP A 206 3.25 4.52 20.15
N PRO A 207 3.17 3.75 21.26
CA PRO A 207 1.96 3.02 21.62
C PRO A 207 0.73 3.93 21.72
N LEU A 208 -0.41 3.43 21.25
CA LEU A 208 -1.66 4.18 21.26
C LEU A 208 -2.21 4.32 22.69
N PRO A 209 -2.83 5.46 23.06
CA PRO A 209 -3.40 5.65 24.40
C PRO A 209 -4.53 4.67 24.74
N THR A 210 -5.29 4.24 23.74
CA THR A 210 -6.53 3.45 23.92
C THR A 210 -6.42 2.00 23.47
N THR A 211 -5.32 1.63 22.82
CA THR A 211 -5.17 0.32 22.17
C THR A 211 -3.85 -0.32 22.58
N HIS A 212 -3.94 -1.45 23.27
CA HIS A 212 -2.80 -2.28 23.63
C HIS A 212 -2.46 -3.21 22.46
N THR A 213 -1.25 -3.10 21.94
CA THR A 213 -0.74 -3.96 20.88
C THR A 213 0.11 -5.08 21.46
N HIS A 214 0.07 -6.25 20.84
CA HIS A 214 1.06 -7.31 21.02
C HIS A 214 1.65 -7.65 19.66
N LEU A 215 2.97 -7.68 19.55
CA LEU A 215 3.66 -8.01 18.30
C LEU A 215 4.02 -9.50 18.24
N LEU A 216 3.58 -10.21 17.21
CA LEU A 216 4.14 -11.50 16.81
C LEU A 216 5.01 -11.28 15.56
N TRP A 217 6.33 -11.29 15.74
CA TRP A 217 7.28 -11.06 14.66
C TRP A 217 7.96 -12.36 14.24
N ILE A 218 7.57 -12.85 13.06
CA ILE A 218 8.05 -14.07 12.45
C ILE A 218 9.12 -13.72 11.42
N ALA A 219 10.38 -14.06 11.65
CA ALA A 219 11.45 -13.77 10.70
C ALA A 219 12.58 -14.81 10.79
N LYS A 220 13.63 -14.63 9.99
CA LYS A 220 14.91 -15.31 10.18
C LYS A 220 15.86 -14.31 10.79
N LYS A 221 16.63 -14.68 11.83
CA LYS A 221 17.75 -13.89 12.35
C LYS A 221 17.42 -12.39 12.47
N HIS A 222 16.44 -12.07 13.31
CA HIS A 222 15.80 -10.74 13.38
C HIS A 222 16.80 -9.57 13.41
N GLU A 223 17.79 -9.60 14.30
CA GLU A 223 18.79 -8.53 14.40
C GLU A 223 19.67 -8.42 13.14
N GLN A 224 20.20 -9.56 12.66
CA GLN A 224 21.11 -9.58 11.51
C GLN A 224 20.46 -9.05 10.23
N ASN A 225 19.18 -9.37 10.00
CA ASN A 225 18.52 -9.07 8.73
C ASN A 225 17.82 -7.71 8.71
N TYR A 226 17.35 -7.21 9.86
CA TYR A 226 16.59 -5.96 9.95
C TYR A 226 17.37 -4.81 10.58
N GLY A 227 18.62 -5.07 10.99
CA GLY A 227 19.53 -4.08 11.52
C GLY A 227 19.30 -3.76 12.99
N GLU A 228 20.34 -3.22 13.61
CA GLU A 228 20.36 -2.90 15.04
C GLU A 228 19.28 -1.88 15.43
N TYR A 229 18.96 -0.92 14.55
CA TYR A 229 17.94 0.09 14.82
C TYR A 229 16.55 -0.51 15.03
N VAL A 230 16.05 -1.30 14.07
CA VAL A 230 14.72 -1.94 14.14
C VAL A 230 14.68 -2.92 15.30
N TRP A 231 15.76 -3.68 15.49
CA TRP A 231 15.90 -4.61 16.59
C TRP A 231 15.78 -3.93 17.96
N LYS A 232 16.57 -2.86 18.19
CA LYS A 232 16.52 -2.08 19.43
C LYS A 232 15.15 -1.44 19.63
N LEU A 233 14.50 -0.96 18.56
CA LEU A 233 13.16 -0.38 18.65
C LEU A 233 12.14 -1.40 19.18
N VAL A 234 12.15 -2.62 18.65
CA VAL A 234 11.27 -3.71 19.13
C VAL A 234 11.62 -4.10 20.57
N GLN A 235 12.91 -4.27 20.90
CA GLN A 235 13.32 -4.71 22.23
C GLN A 235 13.11 -3.65 23.33
N LYS A 236 13.36 -2.37 23.04
CA LYS A 236 13.34 -1.30 24.04
C LYS A 236 11.95 -0.70 24.23
N THR A 237 11.18 -0.57 23.16
CA THR A 237 9.98 0.28 23.18
C THR A 237 8.71 -0.53 23.40
N HIS A 238 8.72 -1.84 23.10
CA HIS A 238 7.53 -2.68 23.21
C HIS A 238 7.72 -3.78 24.27
N PRO A 239 7.05 -3.72 25.43
CA PRO A 239 7.17 -4.77 26.44
C PRO A 239 6.47 -6.08 26.04
N HIS A 240 5.56 -6.02 25.07
CA HIS A 240 4.68 -7.14 24.70
C HIS A 240 4.94 -7.66 23.28
N TYR A 241 5.97 -8.47 23.09
CA TYR A 241 6.24 -9.11 21.80
C TYR A 241 6.47 -10.61 21.93
N THR A 242 6.39 -11.32 20.81
CA THR A 242 6.72 -12.73 20.64
C THR A 242 7.51 -12.86 19.36
N LEU A 243 8.72 -13.39 19.48
CA LEU A 243 9.58 -13.65 18.32
C LEU A 243 9.42 -15.11 17.91
N HIS A 244 9.33 -15.34 16.60
CA HIS A 244 9.39 -16.67 16.01
C HIS A 244 10.52 -16.69 14.98
N ASP A 245 11.68 -17.23 15.35
CA ASP A 245 12.78 -17.42 14.41
C ASP A 245 12.54 -18.68 13.59
N THR A 246 12.28 -18.50 12.29
CA THR A 246 12.01 -19.59 11.35
C THR A 246 13.21 -20.46 11.03
N THR A 247 14.44 -20.04 11.38
CA THR A 247 15.64 -20.89 11.28
C THR A 247 15.71 -21.93 12.39
N VAL A 248 15.13 -21.63 13.56
CA VAL A 248 15.12 -22.50 14.75
C VAL A 248 13.81 -23.26 14.86
N ASN A 249 12.68 -22.54 14.73
CA ASN A 249 11.34 -23.07 14.99
C ASN A 249 10.62 -23.55 13.72
N GLY A 250 11.25 -23.43 12.55
CA GLY A 250 10.64 -23.78 11.27
C GLY A 250 9.56 -22.80 10.81
N ARG A 251 8.82 -23.18 9.76
CA ARG A 251 7.77 -22.34 9.17
C ARG A 251 6.61 -22.11 10.16
N PRO A 252 6.07 -20.89 10.23
CA PRO A 252 4.94 -20.60 11.10
C PRO A 252 3.69 -21.34 10.64
N SER A 253 2.79 -21.63 11.58
CA SER A 253 1.46 -22.16 11.29
C SER A 253 0.36 -21.20 11.79
N PRO A 254 -0.87 -21.27 11.25
CA PRO A 254 -1.99 -20.52 11.80
C PRO A 254 -2.25 -20.79 13.29
N GLN A 255 -1.95 -22.01 13.77
CA GLN A 255 -2.07 -22.36 15.18
C GLN A 255 -1.14 -21.54 16.08
N LEU A 256 0.06 -21.16 15.60
CA LEU A 256 0.94 -20.25 16.34
C LEU A 256 0.24 -18.92 16.59
N VAL A 257 -0.37 -18.33 15.55
CA VAL A 257 -1.08 -17.05 15.66
C VAL A 257 -2.25 -17.15 16.63
N GLU A 258 -3.03 -18.21 16.52
CA GLU A 258 -4.15 -18.48 17.42
C GLU A 258 -3.71 -18.62 18.88
N ASN A 259 -2.64 -19.39 19.14
CA ASN A 259 -2.11 -19.58 20.49
C ASN A 259 -1.67 -18.25 21.10
N VAL A 260 -1.00 -17.39 20.32
CA VAL A 260 -0.62 -16.06 20.80
C VAL A 260 -1.86 -15.21 21.06
N PHE A 261 -2.84 -15.21 20.15
CA PHE A 261 -4.08 -14.46 20.29
C PHE A 261 -4.80 -14.73 21.61
N TRP A 262 -4.98 -16.01 21.96
CA TRP A 262 -5.61 -16.41 23.22
C TRP A 262 -4.76 -16.04 24.43
N ARG A 263 -3.45 -16.31 24.37
CA ARG A 263 -2.51 -15.99 25.47
C ARG A 263 -2.47 -14.49 25.77
N THR A 264 -2.63 -13.64 24.77
CA THR A 264 -2.59 -12.17 24.91
C THR A 264 -3.97 -11.57 25.15
N SER A 265 -5.04 -12.39 25.15
CA SER A 265 -6.43 -11.93 25.27
C SER A 265 -6.75 -10.80 24.29
N SER A 266 -6.28 -10.94 23.04
CA SER A 266 -6.53 -9.97 21.97
C SER A 266 -7.96 -10.08 21.47
N GLU A 267 -8.49 -8.97 20.91
CA GLU A 267 -9.83 -8.88 20.35
C GLU A 267 -9.82 -9.03 18.82
N ALA A 268 -8.71 -8.64 18.18
CA ALA A 268 -8.52 -8.76 16.74
C ALA A 268 -7.06 -9.07 16.38
N VAL A 269 -6.89 -9.66 15.20
CA VAL A 269 -5.58 -9.99 14.61
C VAL A 269 -5.38 -9.19 13.32
N PHE A 270 -4.25 -8.50 13.19
CA PHE A 270 -3.83 -7.81 11.96
C PHE A 270 -2.59 -8.48 11.40
N VAL A 271 -2.69 -9.04 10.19
CA VAL A 271 -1.65 -9.86 9.57
C VAL A 271 -1.01 -9.13 8.39
N VAL A 272 0.29 -8.88 8.51
CA VAL A 272 1.15 -8.38 7.43
C VAL A 272 2.13 -9.49 7.04
N SER A 273 1.77 -10.26 6.03
CA SER A 273 2.58 -11.37 5.53
C SER A 273 2.45 -11.57 4.02
N ASN A 274 3.16 -12.57 3.48
CA ASN A 274 2.95 -13.05 2.12
C ASN A 274 1.51 -13.57 1.95
N GLU A 275 1.00 -13.52 0.73
CA GLU A 275 -0.38 -13.86 0.38
C GLU A 275 -0.81 -15.21 0.95
N LYS A 276 0.02 -16.25 0.76
CA LYS A 276 -0.30 -17.61 1.19
C LYS A 276 -0.53 -17.69 2.70
N PHE A 277 0.43 -17.21 3.50
CA PHE A 277 0.32 -17.28 4.95
C PHE A 277 -0.81 -16.39 5.48
N THR A 278 -0.99 -15.20 4.90
CA THR A 278 -2.11 -14.30 5.24
C THR A 278 -3.45 -15.00 5.03
N ILE A 279 -3.67 -15.63 3.86
CA ILE A 279 -4.91 -16.37 3.56
C ILE A 279 -5.10 -17.55 4.51
N GLU A 280 -4.05 -18.33 4.80
CA GLU A 280 -4.12 -19.45 5.72
C GLU A 280 -4.53 -19.02 7.13
N VAL A 281 -3.93 -17.94 7.66
CA VAL A 281 -4.26 -17.39 8.98
C VAL A 281 -5.67 -16.82 9.03
N VAL A 282 -6.03 -15.97 8.07
CA VAL A 282 -7.36 -15.34 8.01
C VAL A 282 -8.45 -16.42 7.95
N ASN A 283 -8.30 -17.43 7.10
CA ASN A 283 -9.27 -18.52 6.99
C ASN A 283 -9.34 -19.39 8.25
N ALA A 284 -8.21 -19.64 8.92
CA ALA A 284 -8.19 -20.44 10.13
C ALA A 284 -8.90 -19.75 11.30
N LEU A 285 -8.65 -18.44 11.47
CA LEU A 285 -9.25 -17.64 12.54
C LEU A 285 -10.71 -17.29 12.25
N TRP A 286 -11.07 -17.05 10.98
CA TRP A 286 -12.45 -16.78 10.58
C TRP A 286 -13.39 -17.95 10.90
N ARG A 287 -12.94 -19.20 10.73
CA ARG A 287 -13.71 -20.40 11.10
C ARG A 287 -13.99 -20.53 12.62
N LYS A 288 -13.34 -19.71 13.43
CA LYS A 288 -13.47 -19.67 14.89
C LYS A 288 -14.07 -18.35 15.39
N ASP A 289 -14.68 -17.58 14.48
CA ASP A 289 -15.29 -16.28 14.77
C ASP A 289 -14.30 -15.25 15.37
N ILE A 290 -13.01 -15.40 15.08
CA ILE A 290 -11.96 -14.46 15.51
C ILE A 290 -11.77 -13.38 14.43
N PRO A 291 -11.93 -12.08 14.75
CA PRO A 291 -11.68 -11.00 13.81
C PRO A 291 -10.22 -10.99 13.34
N CYS A 292 -10.01 -11.24 12.05
CA CYS A 292 -8.67 -11.27 11.45
C CYS A 292 -8.64 -10.50 10.14
N PHE A 293 -7.72 -9.54 10.04
CA PHE A 293 -7.56 -8.65 8.90
C PHE A 293 -6.17 -8.84 8.29
N GLY A 294 -6.11 -9.24 7.03
CA GLY A 294 -4.87 -9.46 6.31
C GLY A 294 -4.61 -8.38 5.25
N ALA A 295 -3.35 -8.00 5.08
CA ALA A 295 -2.94 -7.23 3.90
C ALA A 295 -3.18 -8.08 2.64
N LEU A 296 -4.04 -7.62 1.74
CA LEU A 296 -4.25 -8.26 0.43
C LEU A 296 -3.08 -7.92 -0.50
N PHE A 297 -2.60 -8.92 -1.24
CA PHE A 297 -1.51 -8.79 -2.20
C PHE A 297 -2.05 -8.22 -3.54
N ASP A 298 -2.09 -6.89 -3.67
CA ASP A 298 -2.30 -6.14 -4.93
C ASP A 298 -2.08 -4.62 -4.68
N SER A 299 -0.87 -4.23 -4.27
CA SER A 299 -0.55 -2.83 -3.89
C SER A 299 0.35 -2.10 -4.87
#